data_AF-A0AAU4LVR9-F1
#
_entry.id   AF-A0AAU4LVR9-F1
#
_cell.length_a   1.000
_cell.length_b   1.000
_cell.length_c   1.000
_cell.angle_alpha   90.00
_cell.angle_beta   90.00
_cell.angle_gamma   90.00
#
_symmetry.space_group_name_H-M   'P 1'
#
loop_
_entity.id
_entity.type
_entity.pdbx_description
1 polymer ?
#
loop_
_entity_poly.entity_id
_entity_poly.type
_entity_poly.pdbx_seq_one_letter_code
_entity_poly.pdbx_strand_id
1 'polypeptide(L)'
;MSLTTDGEPPGPVRFHLQCDRWGCQARAVFDMVIAEPPPDIEADLFGHILHSATVASPHIGELGWIYVQQEGYWCPTCAAPGRRPRPRGVTSS
;
A
#
# COMPACT_ATOMS: atom_id res chain seq x y z
N MET A 1 4.29 4.89 6.25
CA MET A 1 3.08 4.29 5.65
C MET A 1 2.77 5.07 4.39
N SER A 2 2.67 4.37 3.27
CA SER A 2 2.48 4.93 1.93
C SER A 2 1.08 4.69 1.35
N LEU A 3 0.20 4.06 2.13
CA LEU A 3 -1.21 3.90 1.82
C LEU A 3 -2.00 4.99 2.54
N THR A 4 -2.67 5.85 1.78
CA THR A 4 -3.60 6.86 2.30
C THR A 4 -4.96 6.72 1.62
N THR A 5 -6.00 7.19 2.28
CA THR A 5 -7.38 7.07 1.79
C THR A 5 -8.11 8.41 1.80
N ASP A 6 -8.95 8.64 0.79
CA ASP A 6 -9.93 9.73 0.78
C ASP A 6 -11.35 9.14 0.77
N GLY A 7 -12.23 9.63 1.65
CA GLY A 7 -13.56 9.05 1.88
C GLY A 7 -13.63 8.18 3.13
N GLU A 8 -14.83 7.86 3.58
CA GLU A 8 -15.08 7.13 4.83
C GLU A 8 -16.07 5.97 4.58
N PRO A 9 -15.75 4.76 5.06
CA PRO A 9 -16.70 3.66 5.08
C PRO A 9 -17.81 3.90 6.12
N PRO A 10 -19.07 3.54 5.83
CA PRO A 10 -19.54 2.86 4.64
C PRO A 10 -19.71 3.81 3.46
N GLY A 11 -19.18 3.44 2.28
CA GLY A 11 -19.22 4.29 1.11
C GLY A 11 -18.02 4.11 0.17
N PRO A 12 -17.92 4.98 -0.86
CA PRO A 12 -16.76 5.01 -1.75
C PRO A 12 -15.53 5.54 -1.00
N VAL A 13 -14.44 4.79 -1.09
CA VAL A 13 -13.12 5.14 -0.56
C VAL A 13 -12.11 5.06 -1.68
N ARG A 14 -11.37 6.15 -1.89
CA ARG A 14 -10.23 6.19 -2.80
C ARG A 14 -8.96 5.83 -2.06
N PHE A 15 -8.18 4.90 -2.60
CA PHE A 15 -6.91 4.47 -2.07
C PHE A 15 -5.76 5.02 -2.92
N HIS A 16 -4.75 5.55 -2.25
CA HIS A 16 -3.50 6.00 -2.86
C HIS A 16 -2.36 5.18 -2.30
N LEU A 17 -1.66 4.45 -3.16
CA LEU A 17 -0.48 3.67 -2.84
C LEU A 17 0.76 4.34 -3.40
N GLN A 18 1.83 4.35 -2.61
CA GLN A 18 3.17 4.68 -3.06
C GLN A 18 4.14 3.55 -2.70
N CYS A 19 5.11 3.27 -3.56
CA CYS A 19 6.14 2.29 -3.25
C CYS A 19 7.10 2.84 -2.19
N ASP A 20 7.27 2.11 -1.08
CA ASP A 20 8.18 2.44 0.02
C ASP A 20 9.64 2.06 -0.27
N ARG A 21 9.90 1.30 -1.35
CA ARG A 21 11.28 0.95 -1.73
C ARG A 21 12.06 2.21 -2.09
N TRP A 22 13.20 2.41 -1.43
CA TRP A 22 14.04 3.60 -1.65
C TRP A 22 14.37 3.80 -3.14
N GLY A 23 14.08 5.01 -3.64
CA GLY A 23 14.34 5.42 -5.02
C GLY A 23 13.24 5.01 -6.00
N CYS A 24 12.20 4.29 -5.56
CA CYS A 24 11.03 4.01 -6.38
C CYS A 24 10.01 5.15 -6.29
N GLN A 25 9.42 5.51 -7.43
CA GLN A 25 8.36 6.53 -7.53
C GLN A 25 7.04 5.92 -8.03
N ALA A 26 6.94 4.59 -8.04
CA ALA A 26 5.73 3.91 -8.45
C ALA A 26 4.57 4.26 -7.51
N ARG A 27 3.42 4.55 -8.09
CA ARG A 27 2.17 4.87 -7.41
C ARG A 27 1.02 4.10 -8.05
N ALA A 28 -0.02 3.83 -7.27
CA ALA A 28 -1.29 3.31 -7.77
C ALA A 28 -2.43 4.05 -7.08
N VAL A 29 -3.52 4.27 -7.80
CA VAL A 29 -4.75 4.85 -7.27
C VAL A 29 -5.91 3.97 -7.73
N PHE A 30 -6.78 3.62 -6.81
CA PHE A 30 -7.99 2.86 -7.11
C PHE A 30 -9.12 3.27 -6.16
N ASP A 31 -10.35 3.04 -6.60
CA ASP A 31 -11.56 3.33 -5.84
C ASP A 31 -12.23 2.01 -5.44
N MET A 32 -12.72 1.91 -4.21
CA MET A 32 -13.46 0.75 -3.70
C MET A 32 -14.65 1.23 -2.87
N VAL A 33 -15.80 0.57 -3.04
CA VAL A 33 -16.95 0.78 -2.17
C VAL A 33 -16.86 -0.22 -1.01
N ILE A 34 -16.76 0.28 0.21
CA ILE A 34 -16.75 -0.52 1.42
C ILE A 34 -18.14 -0.44 2.03
N ALA A 35 -18.83 -1.58 2.14
CA ALA A 35 -20.21 -1.63 2.62
C ALA A 35 -20.28 -1.58 4.15
N GLU A 36 -19.28 -2.16 4.81
CA GLU A 36 -19.23 -2.31 6.26
C GLU A 36 -18.61 -1.07 6.92
N PRO A 37 -19.24 -0.50 7.95
CA PRO A 37 -18.62 0.55 8.75
C PRO A 37 -17.38 0.02 9.50
N PRO A 38 -16.44 0.88 9.89
CA PRO A 38 -15.36 0.49 10.78
C PRO A 38 -15.94 0.12 12.17
N PRO A 39 -15.21 -0.66 12.98
CA PRO A 39 -15.61 -0.89 14.37
C PRO A 39 -15.64 0.43 15.13
N ASP A 40 -16.36 0.45 16.25
CA ASP A 40 -16.40 1.62 17.13
C ASP A 40 -15.00 1.94 17.66
N ILE A 41 -14.64 3.23 17.66
CA ILE A 41 -13.29 3.69 17.98
C ILE A 41 -12.91 3.43 19.44
N GLU A 42 -13.88 3.52 20.35
CA GLU A 42 -13.68 3.27 21.79
C GLU A 42 -13.53 1.77 22.08
N ALA A 43 -14.13 0.92 21.24
CA ALA A 43 -14.05 -0.53 21.37
C ALA A 43 -12.79 -1.12 20.73
N ASP A 44 -12.37 -0.59 19.57
CA ASP A 44 -11.18 -1.05 18.84
C ASP A 44 -10.59 0.06 17.97
N LEU A 45 -9.73 0.89 18.59
CA LEU A 45 -9.04 1.98 17.90
C LEU A 45 -8.22 1.51 16.69
N PHE A 46 -7.52 0.37 16.81
CA PHE A 46 -6.66 -0.12 15.74
C PHE A 46 -7.48 -0.70 14.60
N GLY A 47 -8.51 -1.50 14.90
CA GLY A 47 -9.46 -1.99 13.92
C GLY A 47 -10.17 -0.84 13.20
N HIS A 48 -10.53 0.22 13.91
CA HIS A 48 -11.17 1.40 13.33
C HIS A 48 -10.25 2.08 12.30
N ILE A 49 -9.00 2.36 12.70
CA ILE A 49 -8.01 3.03 11.83
C ILE A 49 -7.60 2.15 10.64
N LEU A 50 -7.47 0.84 10.84
CA LEU A 50 -6.96 -0.09 9.82
C LEU A 50 -8.06 -0.74 8.98
N HIS A 51 -9.34 -0.44 9.25
CA HIS A 51 -10.49 -1.08 8.59
C HIS A 51 -10.38 -1.03 7.06
N SER A 52 -10.28 0.17 6.50
CA SER A 52 -10.20 0.37 5.04
C SER A 52 -9.02 -0.35 4.41
N ALA A 53 -7.85 -0.31 5.05
CA ALA A 53 -6.64 -0.98 4.57
C ALA A 53 -6.78 -2.51 4.61
N THR A 54 -7.43 -3.03 5.66
CA THR A 54 -7.69 -4.47 5.83
C THR A 54 -8.64 -4.99 4.74
N VAL A 55 -9.74 -4.26 4.48
CA VAL A 55 -10.70 -4.59 3.41
C VAL A 55 -10.05 -4.54 2.03
N ALA A 56 -9.19 -3.55 1.77
CA ALA A 56 -8.54 -3.38 0.48
C ALA A 56 -7.36 -4.34 0.23
N SER A 57 -6.79 -4.95 1.28
CA SER A 57 -5.56 -5.75 1.20
C SER A 57 -5.59 -6.85 0.11
N PRO A 58 -6.68 -7.64 -0.06
CA PRO A 58 -6.74 -8.61 -1.14
C PRO A 58 -6.62 -7.99 -2.53
N HIS A 59 -7.31 -6.88 -2.78
CA HIS A 59 -7.28 -6.19 -4.08
C HIS A 59 -5.90 -5.55 -4.35
N ILE A 60 -5.26 -4.99 -3.31
CA ILE A 60 -3.89 -4.49 -3.41
C ILE A 60 -2.94 -5.62 -3.86
N GLY A 61 -3.14 -6.84 -3.33
CA GLY A 61 -2.42 -8.04 -3.76
C GLY A 61 -2.66 -8.43 -5.22
N GLU A 62 -3.90 -8.34 -5.71
CA GLU A 62 -4.25 -8.60 -7.12
C GLU A 62 -3.56 -7.63 -8.08
N LEU A 63 -3.35 -6.39 -7.65
CA LEU A 63 -2.57 -5.39 -8.40
C LEU A 63 -1.05 -5.72 -8.41
N GLY A 64 -0.63 -6.79 -7.74
CA GLY A 64 0.76 -7.25 -7.62
C GLY A 64 1.59 -6.49 -6.59
N TRP A 65 0.95 -5.67 -5.75
CA TRP A 65 1.62 -5.00 -4.65
C TRP A 65 1.73 -5.95 -3.46
N ILE A 66 2.83 -5.86 -2.72
CA ILE A 66 3.02 -6.65 -1.50
C ILE A 66 3.31 -5.74 -0.32
N TYR A 67 2.83 -6.11 0.86
CA TYR A 67 3.24 -5.49 2.11
C TYR A 67 4.41 -6.28 2.70
N VAL A 68 5.56 -5.62 2.84
CA VAL A 68 6.74 -6.18 3.50
C VAL A 68 6.76 -5.65 4.93
N GLN A 69 6.73 -6.55 5.92
CA GLN A 69 6.76 -6.16 7.33
C GLN A 69 7.97 -5.26 7.61
N GLN A 70 7.73 -4.17 8.35
CA GLN A 70 8.71 -3.13 8.70
C GLN A 70 9.23 -2.27 7.52
N GLU A 71 9.01 -2.66 6.26
CA GLU A 71 9.46 -1.93 5.07
C GLU A 71 8.32 -1.22 4.31
N GLY A 72 7.07 -1.66 4.49
CA GLY A 72 5.89 -1.05 3.85
C GLY A 72 5.48 -1.69 2.52
N TYR A 73 4.73 -0.95 1.71
CA TYR A 73 4.20 -1.45 0.44
C TYR A 73 5.23 -1.38 -0.69
N TRP A 74 5.41 -2.48 -1.40
CA TRP A 74 6.29 -2.57 -2.56
C TRP A 74 5.46 -2.79 -3.82
N CYS A 75 5.76 -2.03 -4.87
CA CYS A 75 5.11 -2.18 -6.17
C CYS A 75 5.53 -3.50 -6.85
N PRO A 76 4.78 -3.97 -7.86
CA PRO A 76 5.07 -5.23 -8.55
C PRO A 76 6.51 -5.32 -9.10
N THR A 77 7.06 -4.17 -9.49
CA THR A 77 8.43 -4.10 -10.03
C THR A 77 9.49 -4.31 -8.94
N CYS A 78 9.29 -3.76 -7.74
CA CYS A 78 10.22 -3.88 -6.63
C CYS A 78 10.04 -5.20 -5.87
N ALA A 79 8.83 -5.76 -5.88
CA ALA A 79 8.49 -7.05 -5.32
C ALA A 79 9.03 -8.24 -6.13
N ALA A 80 9.28 -8.07 -7.42
CA ALA A 80 9.73 -9.13 -8.30
C ALA A 80 11.13 -9.67 -7.88
N PRO A 81 11.27 -11.00 -7.65
CA PRO A 81 12.57 -11.58 -7.35
C PRO A 81 13.53 -11.41 -8.53
N GLY A 82 14.70 -10.79 -8.28
CA GLY A 82 15.79 -10.66 -9.26
C GLY A 82 16.18 -9.23 -9.67
N ARG A 83 15.43 -8.19 -9.29
CA ARG A 83 15.87 -6.79 -9.51
C ARG A 83 16.86 -6.34 -8.42
N ARG A 84 18.08 -6.89 -8.45
CA ARG A 84 19.22 -6.19 -7.83
C ARG A 84 19.36 -4.82 -8.52
N PRO A 85 19.59 -3.72 -7.79
CA PRO A 85 20.03 -2.48 -8.40
C PRO A 85 21.28 -2.79 -9.23
N ARG A 86 21.32 -2.37 -10.50
CA ARG A 86 22.61 -2.33 -11.23
C ARG A 86 23.56 -1.50 -10.37
N PRO A 87 24.74 -2.00 -9.98
CA PRO A 87 25.74 -1.14 -9.37
C PRO A 87 26.01 -0.01 -10.37
N ARG A 88 25.84 1.24 -9.93
CA ARG A 88 26.33 2.39 -10.70
C ARG A 88 27.80 2.13 -10.94
N GLY A 89 28.19 2.04 -12.21
CA GLY A 89 29.57 1.77 -12.61
C GLY A 89 30.50 2.70 -11.84
N VAL A 90 31.49 2.10 -11.18
CA VAL A 90 32.66 2.80 -10.69
C VAL A 90 33.36 3.34 -11.95
N THR A 91 33.20 4.63 -12.23
CA THR A 91 34.14 5.32 -13.11
C THR A 91 35.41 5.52 -12.32
N SER A 92 36.37 4.62 -12.50
CA SER A 92 37.76 4.88 -12.16
C SER A 92 38.30 5.97 -13.09
N SER A 93 38.84 7.04 -12.50
CA SER A 93 39.84 7.92 -13.10
C SER A 93 40.72 8.45 -11.98
#